data_AF-A0A4Z0YGU7-F1
#
_entry.id   AF-A0A4Z0YGU7-F1
#
_cell.length_a   1.000
_cell.length_b   1.000
_cell.length_c   1.000
_cell.angle_alpha   90.00
_cell.angle_beta   90.00
_cell.angle_gamma   90.00
#
_symmetry.space_group_name_H-M   'P 1'
#
loop_
_entity.id
_entity.type
_entity.pdbx_description
1 polymer ?
#
loop_
_entity_poly.entity_id
_entity_poly.type
_entity_poly.pdbx_seq_one_letter_code
_entity_poly.pdbx_strand_id
1 'polypeptide(L)'
;MYDTVNSAFSDALKREGKVITAYSDNTPYNVIFRRNSDTNKLQNTVTIFYSADSTVHAGQLLKYKDKIYLSINQESAENDTYLKSDLRQTNAVMNYISGSTEFNVPVYAYDVNDALAVSSNTISIVGGNIKLIAENSAITRALKINDCFYALGGYWKIDNLIYKDNVIYIYVERESTSIVYTVTITSNDSYDRGTTAQFTATAKAGNTVVTNANVIWSSSDTSKATVDSSGNVTFLANGSVDISAAWQEHSVSSTKSITITEPPVYGLTIAGNDSYTTSDTPTLTATATINGTTDTTATITWDSSDTSIATIDSTGKITFLKAGSVIFTATWVEHNKTSTKAITVTVPVPTTQYTCKITNTSATWTEYNDTTNIATVKVGGTLKPFMCHFYDSTGTEVTTLTPAWSIDVSKLTAAQQAKIHLTYNSSYPLRCYLNVDNDTTLIGLQFTLSLTNDTGTCEMKTVPIQITSLM
;
A
#
# COMPACT_ATOMS: atom_id res chain seq x y z
N MET A 1 30.98 42.05 -59.39
CA MET A 1 30.72 43.49 -59.11
C MET A 1 30.43 43.57 -57.61
N TYR A 2 31.12 44.43 -56.87
CA TYR A 2 30.93 44.55 -55.42
C TYR A 2 29.58 45.22 -55.16
N ASP A 3 28.64 44.51 -54.53
CA ASP A 3 27.37 45.10 -54.12
C ASP A 3 27.60 45.90 -52.83
N THR A 4 27.87 47.19 -53.04
CA THR A 4 28.16 48.15 -51.97
C THR A 4 26.98 48.28 -51.01
N VAL A 5 25.74 48.16 -51.48
CA VAL A 5 24.54 48.29 -50.66
C VAL A 5 24.38 47.08 -49.76
N ASN A 6 24.54 45.88 -50.32
CA ASN A 6 24.49 44.63 -49.56
C ASN A 6 25.60 44.54 -48.50
N SER A 7 26.82 44.95 -48.86
CA SER A 7 27.95 44.97 -47.93
C SER A 7 27.71 45.95 -46.77
N ALA A 8 27.22 47.16 -47.06
CA ALA A 8 26.90 48.16 -46.06
C ALA A 8 25.76 47.72 -45.12
N PHE A 9 24.70 47.11 -45.66
CA PHE A 9 23.60 46.59 -44.86
C PHE A 9 24.03 45.42 -43.98
N SER A 10 24.82 44.48 -44.53
CA SER A 10 25.38 43.36 -43.79
C SER A 10 26.24 43.81 -42.62
N ASP A 11 27.09 44.83 -42.81
CA ASP A 11 27.91 45.37 -41.73
C ASP A 11 27.08 46.13 -40.69
N ALA A 12 26.01 46.83 -41.11
CA ALA A 12 25.05 47.44 -40.19
C ALA A 12 24.31 46.38 -39.36
N LEU A 13 23.89 45.26 -39.95
CA LEU A 13 23.29 44.13 -39.24
C LEU A 13 24.25 43.50 -38.24
N LYS A 14 25.55 43.38 -38.55
CA LYS A 14 26.55 42.89 -37.59
C LYS A 14 26.72 43.84 -36.40
N ARG A 15 26.71 45.16 -36.66
CA ARG A 15 26.96 46.18 -35.63
C ARG A 15 25.75 46.47 -34.75
N GLU A 16 24.56 46.55 -35.35
CA GLU A 16 23.34 47.08 -34.73
C GLU A 16 22.19 46.05 -34.69
N GLY A 17 22.36 44.89 -35.33
CA GLY A 17 21.33 43.87 -35.44
C GLY A 17 20.81 43.36 -34.11
N LYS A 18 19.53 43.01 -34.12
CA LYS A 18 18.80 42.37 -33.03
C LYS A 18 18.10 41.16 -33.59
N VAL A 19 18.06 40.09 -32.79
CA VAL A 19 17.28 38.91 -33.11
C VAL A 19 15.86 39.12 -32.59
N ILE A 20 14.89 39.03 -33.50
CA ILE A 20 13.47 38.84 -33.19
C ILE A 20 13.08 37.43 -33.60
N THR A 21 11.97 36.91 -33.08
CA THR A 21 11.50 35.59 -33.47
C THR A 21 10.05 35.63 -33.96
N ALA A 22 9.68 34.79 -34.92
CA ALA A 22 8.27 34.53 -35.20
C ALA A 22 7.56 34.03 -33.93
N TYR A 23 6.34 34.51 -33.70
CA TYR A 23 5.53 34.09 -32.54
C TYR A 23 5.09 32.62 -32.63
N SER A 24 4.86 32.13 -33.85
CA SER A 24 4.32 30.80 -34.13
C SER A 24 5.30 29.66 -33.86
N ASP A 25 6.57 29.81 -34.25
CA ASP A 25 7.56 28.71 -34.25
C ASP A 25 8.94 29.10 -33.70
N ASN A 26 9.08 30.32 -33.19
CA ASN A 26 10.35 30.90 -32.73
C ASN A 26 11.44 31.02 -33.81
N THR A 27 11.10 30.98 -35.11
CA THR A 27 12.07 31.20 -36.20
C THR A 27 12.77 32.56 -36.01
N PRO A 28 14.11 32.60 -35.91
CA PRO A 28 14.84 33.81 -35.64
C PRO A 28 15.07 34.65 -36.91
N TYR A 29 14.94 35.97 -36.78
CA TYR A 29 15.25 36.95 -37.82
C TYR A 29 16.20 38.00 -37.25
N ASN A 30 17.31 38.24 -37.95
CA ASN A 30 18.20 39.35 -37.62
C ASN A 30 17.72 40.63 -38.30
N VAL A 31 17.42 41.65 -37.50
CA VAL A 31 16.81 42.90 -37.97
C VAL A 31 17.50 44.12 -37.36
N ILE A 32 17.42 45.26 -38.03
CA ILE A 32 17.79 46.56 -37.47
C ILE A 32 16.52 47.27 -37.02
N PHE A 33 16.45 47.67 -35.75
CA PHE A 33 15.35 48.46 -35.21
C PHE A 33 15.58 49.96 -35.41
N ARG A 34 14.57 50.66 -35.92
CA ARG A 34 14.51 52.13 -35.92
C ARG A 34 13.20 52.56 -35.27
N ARG A 35 13.30 53.39 -34.23
CA ARG A 35 12.13 54.01 -33.62
C ARG A 35 11.88 55.33 -34.33
N ASN A 36 10.71 55.49 -34.94
CA ASN A 36 10.30 56.77 -35.49
C ASN A 36 9.67 57.58 -34.36
N SER A 37 10.45 58.50 -33.79
CA SER A 37 9.97 59.50 -32.83
C SER A 37 9.47 60.73 -33.58
N ASP A 38 8.40 60.57 -34.36
CA ASP A 38 7.67 61.72 -34.90
C ASP A 38 6.88 62.36 -33.74
N THR A 39 7.27 63.58 -33.35
CA THR A 39 6.62 64.34 -32.27
C THR A 39 5.17 64.72 -32.59
N ASN A 40 4.69 64.46 -33.81
CA ASN A 40 3.33 64.73 -34.27
C ASN A 40 2.40 63.51 -34.22
N LYS A 41 2.88 62.33 -33.82
CA LYS A 41 2.06 61.12 -33.64
C LYS A 41 2.02 60.71 -32.19
N LEU A 42 0.81 60.50 -31.66
CA LEU A 42 0.58 60.02 -30.29
C LEU A 42 1.07 58.58 -30.05
N GLN A 43 1.41 57.84 -31.11
CA GLN A 43 1.93 56.47 -31.03
C GLN A 43 3.28 56.36 -31.73
N ASN A 44 4.28 55.84 -31.00
CA ASN A 44 5.58 55.51 -31.55
C ASN A 44 5.44 54.31 -32.49
N THR A 45 5.84 54.43 -33.75
CA THR A 45 6.00 53.27 -34.64
C THR A 45 7.44 52.77 -34.57
N VAL A 46 7.58 51.44 -34.55
CA VAL A 46 8.88 50.77 -34.58
C VAL A 46 9.02 50.18 -35.97
N THR A 47 10.03 50.59 -36.72
CA THR A 47 10.32 50.04 -38.05
C THR A 47 11.48 49.05 -37.92
N ILE A 48 11.37 47.92 -38.59
CA ILE A 48 12.45 46.95 -38.76
C ILE A 48 12.95 46.95 -40.20
N PHE A 49 14.25 46.73 -40.35
CA PHE A 49 14.90 46.46 -41.63
C PHE A 49 15.53 45.08 -41.57
N TYR A 50 15.34 44.28 -42.62
CA TYR A 50 15.75 42.88 -42.66
C TYR A 50 16.14 42.47 -44.08
N SER A 51 16.93 41.40 -44.21
CA SER A 51 17.38 40.90 -45.51
C SER A 51 16.21 40.70 -46.48
N ALA A 52 16.38 41.03 -47.76
CA ALA A 52 15.37 40.76 -48.78
C ALA A 52 15.04 39.27 -48.92
N ASP A 53 15.97 38.38 -48.56
CA ASP A 53 15.78 36.92 -48.53
C ASP A 53 15.03 36.42 -47.28
N SER A 54 14.68 37.31 -46.36
CA SER A 54 13.94 36.95 -45.15
C SER A 54 12.52 36.49 -45.47
N THR A 55 12.00 35.55 -44.70
CA THR A 55 10.60 35.11 -44.80
C THR A 55 9.62 35.99 -44.03
N VAL A 56 10.09 37.09 -43.42
CA VAL A 56 9.22 38.03 -42.71
C VAL A 56 8.21 38.63 -43.69
N HIS A 57 6.93 38.64 -43.33
CA HIS A 57 5.86 39.17 -44.18
C HIS A 57 4.94 40.14 -43.44
N ALA A 58 4.13 40.90 -44.20
CA ALA A 58 3.03 41.68 -43.62
C ALA A 58 2.08 40.74 -42.86
N GLY A 59 1.55 41.21 -41.74
CA GLY A 59 0.67 40.45 -40.85
C GLY A 59 1.35 39.42 -39.96
N GLN A 60 2.67 39.23 -40.01
CA GLN A 60 3.33 38.27 -39.12
C GLN A 60 3.40 38.77 -37.66
N LEU A 61 3.13 37.91 -36.69
CA LEU A 61 3.43 38.18 -35.28
C LEU A 61 4.91 37.89 -34.98
N LEU A 62 5.58 38.90 -34.43
CA LEU A 62 7.01 38.90 -34.12
C LEU A 62 7.21 39.21 -32.64
N LYS A 63 8.03 38.41 -31.97
CA LYS A 63 8.38 38.54 -30.56
C LYS A 63 9.77 39.17 -30.42
N TYR A 64 9.86 40.16 -29.54
CA TYR A 64 11.13 40.72 -29.10
C TYR A 64 11.06 41.00 -27.60
N LYS A 65 11.92 40.31 -26.84
CA LYS A 65 11.86 40.27 -25.37
C LYS A 65 10.48 39.80 -24.88
N ASP A 66 9.84 40.58 -24.03
CA ASP A 66 8.53 40.38 -23.42
C ASP A 66 7.37 40.92 -24.29
N LYS A 67 7.67 41.52 -25.44
CA LYS A 67 6.69 42.19 -26.29
C LYS A 67 6.43 41.42 -27.58
N ILE A 68 5.18 41.49 -28.02
CA ILE A 68 4.69 40.91 -29.26
C ILE A 68 4.23 42.05 -30.17
N TYR A 69 4.62 41.96 -31.43
CA TYR A 69 4.36 42.96 -32.45
C TYR A 69 3.72 42.31 -33.66
N LEU A 70 2.75 42.99 -34.27
CA LEU A 70 2.23 42.65 -35.59
C LEU A 70 2.96 43.48 -36.64
N SER A 71 3.55 42.82 -37.63
CA SER A 71 4.08 43.48 -38.83
C SER A 71 2.91 44.02 -39.65
N ILE A 72 2.84 45.32 -39.90
CA ILE A 72 1.68 45.96 -40.54
C ILE A 72 1.80 46.00 -42.06
N ASN A 73 3.03 46.07 -42.57
CA ASN A 73 3.35 46.14 -43.98
C ASN A 73 4.64 45.36 -44.26
N GLN A 74 4.90 45.14 -45.54
CA GLN A 74 6.21 44.78 -46.07
C GLN A 74 6.40 45.73 -47.25
N GLU A 75 7.15 46.80 -47.05
CA GLU A 75 7.42 47.72 -48.14
C GLU A 75 8.53 47.14 -49.00
N SER A 76 8.29 47.14 -50.31
CA SER A 76 9.24 46.68 -51.31
C SER A 76 10.55 47.44 -51.15
N ALA A 77 11.61 46.68 -51.28
CA ALA A 77 12.95 47.18 -51.16
C ALA A 77 13.20 48.15 -52.33
N GLU A 78 13.62 49.39 -52.05
CA GLU A 78 14.09 50.32 -53.10
C GLU A 78 15.35 49.77 -53.82
N ASN A 79 15.91 48.65 -53.34
CA ASN A 79 17.07 47.89 -53.82
C ASN A 79 16.87 46.39 -53.51
N ASP A 80 17.54 45.44 -54.16
CA ASP A 80 17.34 44.00 -53.85
C ASP A 80 18.06 43.52 -52.55
N THR A 81 18.39 44.43 -51.61
CA THR A 81 19.19 44.11 -50.42
C THR A 81 18.36 43.90 -49.16
N TYR A 82 17.41 44.80 -48.87
CA TYR A 82 16.67 44.78 -47.61
C TYR A 82 15.23 45.23 -47.76
N LEU A 83 14.33 44.60 -47.01
CA LEU A 83 12.94 45.01 -46.86
C LEU A 83 12.75 45.79 -45.56
N LYS A 84 11.64 46.51 -45.45
CA LYS A 84 11.25 47.19 -44.21
C LYS A 84 9.79 46.92 -43.84
N SER A 85 9.53 46.85 -42.54
CA SER A 85 8.20 46.69 -41.97
C SER A 85 8.02 47.57 -40.76
N ASP A 86 6.87 48.24 -40.66
CA ASP A 86 6.40 48.88 -39.45
C ASP A 86 5.73 47.84 -38.54
N LEU A 87 6.11 47.90 -37.28
CA LEU A 87 5.64 47.02 -36.23
C LEU A 87 4.66 47.76 -35.32
N ARG A 88 3.58 47.06 -34.99
CA ARG A 88 2.58 47.53 -34.03
C ARG A 88 2.52 46.58 -32.85
N GLN A 89 2.86 47.07 -31.65
CA GLN A 89 2.83 46.23 -30.44
C GLN A 89 1.38 45.81 -30.15
N THR A 90 1.12 44.52 -30.02
CA THR A 90 -0.19 43.99 -29.63
C THR A 90 -0.58 44.53 -28.25
N ASN A 91 -1.86 44.86 -28.06
CA ASN A 91 -2.38 45.47 -26.82
C ASN A 91 -3.46 44.62 -26.14
N ALA A 92 -3.80 43.46 -26.72
CA ALA A 92 -4.71 42.49 -26.14
C ALA A 92 -4.33 41.07 -26.54
N VAL A 93 -4.90 40.11 -25.82
CA VAL A 93 -4.89 38.69 -26.18
C VAL A 93 -6.34 38.26 -26.33
N MET A 94 -6.64 37.61 -27.45
CA MET A 94 -7.92 36.98 -27.72
C MET A 94 -7.83 35.53 -27.23
N ASN A 95 -8.57 35.22 -26.16
CA ASN A 95 -8.70 33.85 -25.63
C ASN A 95 -9.93 33.21 -26.27
N TYR A 96 -9.69 32.38 -27.29
CA TYR A 96 -10.72 31.74 -28.10
C TYR A 96 -10.72 30.24 -27.87
N ILE A 97 -11.89 29.65 -27.60
CA ILE A 97 -12.04 28.21 -27.38
C ILE A 97 -12.76 27.61 -28.57
N SER A 98 -12.14 26.62 -29.20
CA SER A 98 -12.74 25.84 -30.29
C SER A 98 -12.61 24.35 -29.99
N GLY A 99 -13.75 23.66 -29.93
CA GLY A 99 -13.78 22.29 -29.38
C GLY A 99 -13.24 22.28 -27.96
N SER A 100 -12.26 21.43 -27.67
CA SER A 100 -11.63 21.31 -26.34
C SER A 100 -10.33 22.09 -26.18
N THR A 101 -9.99 22.97 -27.12
CA THR A 101 -8.70 23.67 -27.11
C THR A 101 -8.90 25.17 -26.98
N GLU A 102 -8.17 25.77 -26.04
CA GLU A 102 -8.03 27.22 -25.90
C GLU A 102 -6.85 27.73 -26.72
N PHE A 103 -7.07 28.80 -27.48
CA PHE A 103 -6.08 29.49 -28.28
C PHE A 103 -5.92 30.91 -27.78
N ASN A 104 -4.69 31.26 -27.39
CA ASN A 104 -4.32 32.60 -26.92
C ASN A 104 -3.63 33.36 -28.07
N VAL A 105 -4.40 34.18 -28.78
CA VAL A 105 -3.94 34.88 -29.98
C VAL A 105 -3.63 36.34 -29.62
N PRO A 106 -2.37 36.79 -29.73
CA PRO A 106 -2.03 38.20 -29.60
C PRO A 106 -2.68 39.02 -30.70
N VAL A 107 -3.35 40.12 -30.32
CA VAL A 107 -4.07 40.99 -31.25
C VAL A 107 -3.78 42.46 -30.97
N TYR A 108 -3.95 43.29 -31.99
CA TYR A 108 -4.04 44.73 -31.81
C TYR A 108 -5.50 45.18 -31.92
N ALA A 109 -6.03 45.72 -30.83
CA ALA A 109 -7.35 46.30 -30.73
C ALA A 109 -7.34 47.80 -31.01
N TYR A 110 -8.17 48.22 -31.97
CA TYR A 110 -8.53 49.61 -32.22
C TYR A 110 -9.72 50.02 -31.36
N ASP A 111 -9.91 51.33 -31.21
CA ASP A 111 -11.11 51.95 -30.62
C ASP A 111 -11.43 51.52 -29.17
N VAL A 112 -10.39 51.11 -28.42
CA VAL A 112 -10.47 50.69 -27.01
C VAL A 112 -10.65 51.84 -26.00
N ASN A 113 -10.82 53.07 -26.47
CA ASN A 113 -10.98 54.26 -25.62
C ASN A 113 -12.45 54.53 -25.24
N ASP A 114 -13.41 53.75 -25.74
CA ASP A 114 -14.82 53.84 -25.35
C ASP A 114 -15.06 53.06 -24.06
N ALA A 115 -14.57 53.64 -22.95
CA ALA A 115 -14.64 53.04 -21.63
C ALA A 115 -15.96 53.40 -20.93
N LEU A 116 -16.76 52.39 -20.56
CA LEU A 116 -17.82 52.56 -19.57
C LEU A 116 -17.20 52.41 -18.17
N ALA A 117 -17.32 53.45 -17.35
CA ALA A 117 -16.97 53.39 -15.94
C ALA A 117 -18.04 52.57 -15.21
N VAL A 118 -17.68 51.38 -14.72
CA VAL A 118 -18.55 50.63 -13.82
C VAL A 118 -18.41 51.24 -12.42
N SER A 119 -19.52 51.66 -11.83
CA SER A 119 -19.59 52.35 -10.54
C SER A 119 -19.21 51.43 -9.37
N SER A 120 -17.91 51.28 -9.15
CA SER A 120 -17.26 51.04 -7.85
C SER A 120 -15.78 50.79 -8.16
N ASN A 121 -14.95 51.80 -7.89
CA ASN A 121 -13.49 51.80 -7.95
C ASN A 121 -12.80 50.61 -8.65
N THR A 122 -12.23 50.90 -9.84
CA THR A 122 -11.02 50.27 -10.45
C THR A 122 -11.14 49.30 -11.64
N ILE A 123 -12.22 49.25 -12.43
CA ILE A 123 -12.11 48.73 -13.83
C ILE A 123 -12.98 49.55 -14.79
N SER A 124 -12.35 50.26 -15.71
CA SER A 124 -12.96 50.75 -16.95
C SER A 124 -13.03 49.61 -17.96
N ILE A 125 -14.24 49.19 -18.36
CA ILE A 125 -14.44 48.13 -19.36
C ILE A 125 -14.72 48.79 -20.71
N VAL A 126 -14.11 48.29 -21.78
CA VAL A 126 -14.37 48.75 -23.16
C VAL A 126 -15.77 48.31 -23.59
N GLY A 127 -16.62 49.25 -23.99
CA GLY A 127 -17.96 49.00 -24.53
C GLY A 127 -18.02 49.11 -26.05
N GLY A 128 -19.16 48.72 -26.65
CA GLY A 128 -19.47 48.99 -28.06
C GLY A 128 -18.93 47.96 -29.07
N ASN A 129 -18.62 48.44 -30.27
CA ASN A 129 -18.04 47.66 -31.35
C ASN A 129 -16.57 48.04 -31.50
N ILE A 130 -15.68 47.05 -31.50
CA ILE A 130 -14.26 47.27 -31.70
C ILE A 130 -13.75 46.47 -32.88
N LYS A 131 -12.57 46.85 -33.35
CA LYS A 131 -11.87 46.17 -34.42
C LYS A 131 -10.55 45.62 -33.90
N LEU A 132 -10.33 44.33 -34.07
CA LEU A 132 -9.05 43.68 -33.81
C LEU A 132 -8.33 43.39 -35.13
N ILE A 133 -7.00 43.40 -35.10
CA ILE A 133 -6.17 42.83 -36.15
C ILE A 133 -5.19 41.80 -35.58
N ALA A 134 -4.94 40.74 -36.33
CA ALA A 134 -4.03 39.67 -35.96
C ALA A 134 -3.35 39.08 -37.19
N GLU A 135 -2.41 38.18 -36.97
CA GLU A 135 -1.82 37.38 -38.03
C GLU A 135 -2.84 36.44 -38.66
N ASN A 136 -2.88 36.38 -39.99
CA ASN A 136 -3.66 35.40 -40.72
C ASN A 136 -3.00 34.01 -40.61
N SER A 137 -3.30 33.30 -39.53
CA SER A 137 -2.84 31.95 -39.22
C SER A 137 -3.95 30.91 -39.37
N ALA A 138 -3.60 29.63 -39.28
CA ALA A 138 -4.57 28.53 -39.24
C ALA A 138 -5.59 28.68 -38.10
N ILE A 139 -5.16 29.20 -36.94
CA ILE A 139 -6.02 29.44 -35.78
C ILE A 139 -7.06 30.52 -36.10
N THR A 140 -6.61 31.69 -36.58
CA THR A 140 -7.51 32.80 -36.90
C THR A 140 -8.42 32.50 -38.10
N ARG A 141 -8.00 31.60 -39.00
CA ARG A 141 -8.83 31.11 -40.11
C ARG A 141 -9.95 30.17 -39.66
N ALA A 142 -9.85 29.61 -38.47
CA ALA A 142 -10.89 28.76 -37.90
C ALA A 142 -12.04 29.56 -37.26
N LEU A 143 -11.83 30.86 -37.01
CA LEU A 143 -12.85 31.76 -36.47
C LEU A 143 -14.06 31.85 -37.42
N LYS A 144 -15.25 31.93 -36.84
CA LYS A 144 -16.52 32.09 -37.56
C LYS A 144 -17.27 33.32 -37.08
N ILE A 145 -18.13 33.85 -37.94
CA ILE A 145 -19.12 34.85 -37.52
C ILE A 145 -20.00 34.24 -36.43
N ASN A 146 -20.31 35.03 -35.41
CA ASN A 146 -20.97 34.66 -34.15
C ASN A 146 -20.15 33.85 -33.15
N ASP A 147 -18.89 33.51 -33.45
CA ASP A 147 -18.01 32.98 -32.41
C ASP A 147 -17.78 34.05 -31.33
N CYS A 148 -17.67 33.61 -30.08
CA CYS A 148 -17.36 34.48 -28.95
C CYS A 148 -15.97 34.16 -28.37
N PHE A 149 -15.29 35.18 -27.87
CA PHE A 149 -14.01 35.04 -27.18
C PHE A 149 -13.90 36.03 -26.02
N TYR A 150 -12.96 35.79 -25.11
CA TYR A 150 -12.64 36.71 -24.03
C TYR A 150 -11.42 37.57 -24.40
N ALA A 151 -11.54 38.89 -24.28
CA ALA A 151 -10.44 39.84 -24.42
C ALA A 151 -10.79 41.15 -23.72
N LEU A 152 -9.81 41.95 -23.33
CA LEU A 152 -10.03 43.33 -22.84
C LEU A 152 -11.06 43.41 -21.69
N GLY A 153 -11.08 42.43 -20.78
CA GLY A 153 -12.00 42.41 -19.64
C GLY A 153 -13.44 41.98 -19.98
N GLY A 154 -13.70 41.34 -21.13
CA GLY A 154 -14.90 40.51 -21.26
C GLY A 154 -15.15 39.93 -22.65
N TYR A 155 -16.41 39.61 -22.94
CA TYR A 155 -16.78 38.81 -24.11
C TYR A 155 -17.13 39.67 -25.32
N TRP A 156 -16.67 39.19 -26.46
CA TRP A 156 -16.84 39.81 -27.76
C TRP A 156 -17.37 38.77 -28.72
N LYS A 157 -18.43 39.11 -29.47
CA LYS A 157 -18.97 38.28 -30.54
C LYS A 157 -18.45 38.79 -31.88
N ILE A 158 -18.07 37.87 -32.76
CA ILE A 158 -17.56 38.20 -34.09
C ILE A 158 -18.71 38.56 -35.03
N ASP A 159 -18.75 39.80 -35.49
CA ASP A 159 -19.71 40.28 -36.48
C ASP A 159 -19.22 40.06 -37.91
N ASN A 160 -17.92 40.25 -38.13
CA ASN A 160 -17.33 40.14 -39.46
C ASN A 160 -15.84 39.80 -39.42
N LEU A 161 -15.40 39.08 -40.44
CA LEU A 161 -14.01 38.66 -40.65
C LEU A 161 -13.57 39.07 -42.06
N ILE A 162 -12.53 39.89 -42.15
CA ILE A 162 -11.92 40.29 -43.43
C ILE A 162 -10.46 39.83 -43.44
N TYR A 163 -10.04 39.22 -44.54
CA TYR A 163 -8.67 38.75 -44.72
C TYR A 163 -8.01 39.53 -45.85
N LYS A 164 -6.91 40.21 -45.56
CA LYS A 164 -6.18 40.99 -46.56
C LYS A 164 -4.70 41.07 -46.18
N ASP A 165 -3.82 40.87 -47.16
CA ASP A 165 -2.36 41.03 -47.02
C ASP A 165 -1.77 40.27 -45.80
N ASN A 166 -2.23 39.02 -45.59
CA ASN A 166 -1.86 38.17 -44.45
C ASN A 166 -2.22 38.72 -43.06
N VAL A 167 -3.10 39.72 -43.00
CA VAL A 167 -3.73 40.24 -41.79
C VAL A 167 -5.19 39.78 -41.76
N ILE A 168 -5.65 39.32 -40.61
CA ILE A 168 -7.09 39.20 -40.33
C ILE A 168 -7.59 40.45 -39.62
N TYR A 169 -8.72 40.96 -40.06
CA TYR A 169 -9.46 42.05 -39.43
C TYR A 169 -10.74 41.46 -38.85
N ILE A 170 -10.89 41.57 -37.54
CA ILE A 170 -11.97 40.95 -36.78
C ILE A 170 -12.82 42.08 -36.19
N TYR A 171 -14.03 42.22 -36.70
CA TYR A 171 -15.00 43.19 -36.20
C TYR A 171 -15.89 42.50 -35.19
N VAL A 172 -16.01 43.11 -34.02
CA VAL A 172 -16.71 42.50 -32.90
C VAL A 172 -17.59 43.48 -32.19
N GLU A 173 -18.69 42.97 -31.64
CA GLU A 173 -19.54 43.69 -30.71
C GLU A 173 -19.47 43.08 -29.32
N ARG A 174 -19.74 43.91 -28.32
CA ARG A 174 -19.80 43.46 -26.94
C ARG A 174 -20.93 42.46 -26.75
N GLU A 175 -20.60 41.31 -26.19
CA GLU A 175 -21.56 40.26 -25.89
C GLU A 175 -21.77 40.18 -24.38
N SER A 176 -23.03 40.25 -23.93
CA SER A 176 -23.40 40.19 -22.52
C SER A 176 -23.63 38.76 -22.01
N THR A 177 -23.61 37.77 -22.90
CA THR A 177 -23.63 36.36 -22.51
C THR A 177 -22.27 35.94 -21.96
N SER A 178 -22.23 35.60 -20.67
CA SER A 178 -21.03 35.07 -20.02
C SER A 178 -21.06 33.56 -20.07
N ILE A 179 -20.16 32.95 -20.84
CA ILE A 179 -19.79 31.55 -20.60
C ILE A 179 -19.26 31.48 -19.17
N VAL A 180 -19.73 30.50 -18.39
CA VAL A 180 -19.24 30.28 -17.02
C VAL A 180 -17.99 29.43 -17.10
N TYR A 181 -16.86 29.99 -16.67
CA TYR A 181 -15.60 29.28 -16.58
C TYR A 181 -15.47 28.65 -15.21
N THR A 182 -15.05 27.39 -15.17
CA THR A 182 -14.87 26.67 -13.91
C THR A 182 -13.57 25.90 -13.93
N VAL A 183 -12.97 25.75 -12.74
CA VAL A 183 -11.91 24.80 -12.46
C VAL A 183 -12.40 23.94 -11.30
N THR A 184 -12.17 22.64 -11.36
CA THR A 184 -12.52 21.73 -10.27
C THR A 184 -11.37 20.78 -10.02
N ILE A 185 -10.94 20.68 -8.77
CA ILE A 185 -9.92 19.72 -8.33
C ILE A 185 -10.60 18.40 -7.97
N THR A 186 -10.04 17.30 -8.45
CA THR A 186 -10.39 15.94 -8.03
C THR A 186 -9.21 15.34 -7.27
N SER A 187 -9.49 14.96 -6.02
CA SER A 187 -8.56 14.34 -5.07
C SER A 187 -9.36 13.72 -3.91
N ASN A 188 -8.72 12.90 -3.09
CA ASN A 188 -9.24 12.52 -1.77
C ASN A 188 -9.15 13.71 -0.80
N ASP A 189 -9.77 13.55 0.37
CA ASP A 189 -9.78 14.56 1.43
C ASP A 189 -8.63 14.38 2.44
N SER A 190 -8.01 13.19 2.48
CA SER A 190 -6.92 12.87 3.40
C SER A 190 -5.86 11.98 2.75
N TYR A 191 -4.60 12.18 3.16
CA TYR A 191 -3.44 11.42 2.73
C TYR A 191 -2.45 11.22 3.89
N ASP A 192 -1.66 10.16 3.82
CA ASP A 192 -0.63 9.90 4.82
C ASP A 192 0.66 10.66 4.52
N ARG A 193 1.31 11.16 5.57
CA ARG A 193 2.64 11.78 5.48
C ARG A 193 3.64 10.80 4.85
N GLY A 194 4.48 11.33 3.97
CA GLY A 194 5.51 10.58 3.24
C GLY A 194 5.02 9.99 1.93
N THR A 195 3.74 10.12 1.61
CA THR A 195 3.17 9.68 0.33
C THR A 195 3.13 10.80 -0.71
N THR A 196 2.88 10.42 -1.96
CA THR A 196 2.61 11.33 -3.08
C THR A 196 1.29 10.98 -3.74
N ALA A 197 0.56 11.95 -4.27
CA ALA A 197 -0.68 11.73 -5.00
C ALA A 197 -0.84 12.71 -6.17
N GLN A 198 -1.31 12.19 -7.31
CA GLN A 198 -1.67 13.01 -8.47
C GLN A 198 -3.05 13.63 -8.26
N PHE A 199 -3.12 14.95 -8.25
CA PHE A 199 -4.38 15.68 -8.28
C PHE A 199 -4.70 16.04 -9.73
N THR A 200 -5.98 16.07 -10.09
CA THR A 200 -6.40 16.48 -11.44
C THR A 200 -7.27 17.72 -11.34
N ALA A 201 -6.95 18.74 -12.13
CA ALA A 201 -7.81 19.91 -12.31
C ALA A 201 -8.54 19.79 -13.65
N THR A 202 -9.86 19.91 -13.62
CA THR A 202 -10.69 19.96 -14.83
C THR A 202 -11.17 21.39 -15.04
N ALA A 203 -10.72 22.01 -16.13
CA ALA A 203 -11.16 23.32 -16.60
C ALA A 203 -12.33 23.18 -17.57
N LYS A 204 -13.39 23.96 -17.41
CA LYS A 204 -14.53 23.99 -18.34
C LYS A 204 -14.94 25.40 -18.72
N ALA A 205 -15.28 25.58 -19.99
CA ALA A 205 -15.99 26.73 -20.52
C ALA A 205 -17.44 26.32 -20.79
N GLY A 206 -18.34 26.67 -19.86
CA GLY A 206 -19.70 26.12 -19.84
C GLY A 206 -19.66 24.60 -19.63
N ASN A 207 -20.19 23.85 -20.60
CA ASN A 207 -20.19 22.38 -20.56
C ASN A 207 -18.97 21.74 -21.23
N THR A 208 -18.12 22.54 -21.87
CA THR A 208 -16.98 22.04 -22.65
C THR A 208 -15.74 21.94 -21.79
N VAL A 209 -15.12 20.76 -21.73
CA VAL A 209 -13.81 20.56 -21.08
C VAL A 209 -12.70 21.12 -21.98
N VAL A 210 -11.84 21.94 -21.40
CA VAL A 210 -10.66 22.50 -22.07
C VAL A 210 -9.42 21.71 -21.66
N THR A 211 -8.81 21.01 -22.62
CA THR A 211 -7.75 20.01 -22.35
C THR A 211 -6.35 20.60 -22.26
N ASN A 212 -6.15 21.81 -22.79
CA ASN A 212 -4.87 22.53 -22.73
C ASN A 212 -4.95 23.78 -21.84
N ALA A 213 -5.93 23.84 -20.94
CA ALA A 213 -6.05 24.94 -19.99
C ALA A 213 -4.75 25.07 -19.18
N ASN A 214 -4.21 26.28 -19.11
CA ASN A 214 -2.99 26.58 -18.37
C ASN A 214 -3.32 26.72 -16.88
N VAL A 215 -3.28 25.60 -16.17
CA VAL A 215 -3.58 25.52 -14.75
C VAL A 215 -2.31 25.67 -13.92
N ILE A 216 -2.30 26.67 -13.05
CA ILE A 216 -1.23 26.94 -12.10
C ILE A 216 -1.63 26.35 -10.74
N TRP A 217 -0.79 25.48 -10.21
CA TRP A 217 -0.97 24.87 -8.89
C TRP A 217 -0.22 25.64 -7.81
N SER A 218 -0.79 25.65 -6.61
CA SER A 218 -0.13 26.19 -5.42
C SER A 218 -0.56 25.47 -4.15
N SER A 219 0.31 25.47 -3.16
CA SER A 219 0.03 24.99 -1.80
C SER A 219 0.03 26.16 -0.82
N SER A 220 -0.92 26.21 0.11
CA SER A 220 -0.96 27.23 1.15
C SER A 220 0.15 27.08 2.20
N ASP A 221 0.74 25.88 2.34
CA ASP A 221 1.85 25.61 3.25
C ASP A 221 2.78 24.53 2.68
N THR A 222 3.89 24.97 2.08
CA THR A 222 4.90 24.10 1.46
C THR A 222 5.72 23.29 2.46
N SER A 223 5.66 23.62 3.76
CA SER A 223 6.27 22.77 4.80
C SER A 223 5.43 21.51 5.10
N LYS A 224 4.12 21.54 4.77
CA LYS A 224 3.21 20.41 4.92
C LYS A 224 2.97 19.64 3.63
N ALA A 225 2.80 20.34 2.50
CA ALA A 225 2.70 19.69 1.20
C ALA A 225 3.20 20.58 0.06
N THR A 226 3.92 19.99 -0.89
CA THR A 226 4.36 20.65 -2.13
C THR A 226 3.57 20.10 -3.31
N VAL A 227 3.29 20.93 -4.30
CA VAL A 227 2.64 20.53 -5.56
C VAL A 227 3.47 21.03 -6.74
N ASP A 228 3.68 20.19 -7.74
CA ASP A 228 4.39 20.57 -8.96
C ASP A 228 3.46 21.16 -10.03
N SER A 229 4.03 21.57 -11.18
CA SER A 229 3.26 22.14 -12.30
C SER A 229 2.27 21.15 -12.93
N SER A 230 2.45 19.85 -12.71
CA SER A 230 1.59 18.79 -13.22
C SER A 230 0.50 18.38 -12.21
N GLY A 231 0.47 18.97 -11.01
CA GLY A 231 -0.50 18.65 -9.97
C GLY A 231 -0.13 17.43 -9.12
N ASN A 232 1.12 16.95 -9.18
CA ASN A 232 1.58 15.89 -8.29
C ASN A 232 1.95 16.48 -6.93
N VAL A 233 1.27 16.02 -5.88
CA VAL A 233 1.38 16.53 -4.51
C VAL A 233 2.22 15.57 -3.66
N THR A 234 3.17 16.10 -2.90
CA THR A 234 3.97 15.37 -1.91
C THR A 234 3.61 15.83 -0.50
N PHE A 235 3.27 14.89 0.40
CA PHE A 235 2.84 15.19 1.76
C PHE A 235 3.99 15.02 2.76
N LEU A 236 4.41 16.11 3.39
CA LEU A 236 5.65 16.22 4.17
C LEU A 236 5.44 16.19 5.68
N ALA A 237 4.36 16.82 6.17
CA ALA A 237 4.09 16.92 7.60
C ALA A 237 2.58 16.88 7.90
N ASN A 238 2.22 16.37 9.08
CA ASN A 238 0.84 16.24 9.52
C ASN A 238 0.17 17.61 9.65
N GLY A 239 -1.16 17.64 9.50
CA GLY A 239 -1.98 18.84 9.66
C GLY A 239 -2.90 19.08 8.49
N SER A 240 -3.42 20.29 8.35
CA SER A 240 -4.27 20.68 7.21
C SER A 240 -3.53 21.66 6.30
N VAL A 241 -3.71 21.48 5.00
CA VAL A 241 -3.16 22.33 3.94
C VAL A 241 -4.17 22.47 2.80
N ASP A 242 -4.21 23.63 2.16
CA ASP A 242 -5.05 23.89 1.01
C ASP A 242 -4.22 23.82 -0.27
N ILE A 243 -4.67 23.00 -1.22
CA ILE A 243 -4.09 22.93 -2.57
C ILE A 243 -5.03 23.64 -3.53
N SER A 244 -4.51 24.61 -4.28
CA SER A 244 -5.27 25.41 -5.24
C SER A 244 -4.82 25.17 -6.67
N ALA A 245 -5.77 25.27 -7.59
CA ALA A 245 -5.58 25.20 -9.03
C ALA A 245 -6.25 26.42 -9.66
N ALA A 246 -5.49 27.26 -10.36
CA ALA A 246 -5.97 28.48 -10.99
C ALA A 246 -5.78 28.42 -12.52
N TRP A 247 -6.84 28.68 -13.27
CA TRP A 247 -6.79 28.84 -14.72
C TRP A 247 -6.61 30.34 -15.03
N GLN A 248 -5.40 30.70 -15.42
CA GLN A 248 -4.92 32.08 -15.42
C GLN A 248 -5.68 32.97 -16.41
N GLU A 249 -5.94 32.46 -17.61
CA GLU A 249 -6.54 33.18 -18.74
C GLU A 249 -7.96 33.67 -18.44
N HIS A 250 -8.68 32.97 -17.56
CA HIS A 250 -10.05 33.28 -17.18
C HIS A 250 -10.22 33.72 -15.73
N SER A 251 -9.12 33.85 -14.97
CA SER A 251 -9.12 34.31 -13.56
C SER A 251 -10.06 33.50 -12.65
N VAL A 252 -10.18 32.20 -12.90
CA VAL A 252 -10.97 31.27 -12.07
C VAL A 252 -10.06 30.30 -11.35
N SER A 253 -10.43 29.94 -10.12
CA SER A 253 -9.64 29.03 -9.29
C SER A 253 -10.52 28.10 -8.48
N SER A 254 -9.94 26.96 -8.09
CA SER A 254 -10.51 26.00 -7.15
C SER A 254 -9.51 25.75 -6.03
N THR A 255 -10.00 25.48 -4.83
CA THR A 255 -9.19 25.13 -3.66
C THR A 255 -9.75 23.88 -3.02
N LYS A 256 -8.87 22.95 -2.65
CA LYS A 256 -9.19 21.73 -1.94
C LYS A 256 -8.43 21.70 -0.62
N SER A 257 -9.16 21.58 0.49
CA SER A 257 -8.54 21.37 1.80
C SER A 257 -8.21 19.90 2.00
N ILE A 258 -6.97 19.62 2.40
CA ILE A 258 -6.40 18.29 2.56
C ILE A 258 -5.97 18.11 4.01
N THR A 259 -6.33 16.97 4.59
CA THR A 259 -5.82 16.51 5.89
C THR A 259 -4.65 15.56 5.67
N ILE A 260 -3.54 15.79 6.37
CA ILE A 260 -2.35 14.94 6.32
C ILE A 260 -2.21 14.24 7.66
N THR A 261 -2.28 12.91 7.63
CA THR A 261 -2.24 12.04 8.80
C THR A 261 -0.91 11.29 8.90
N GLU A 262 -0.61 10.77 10.10
CA GLU A 262 0.51 9.85 10.25
C GLU A 262 0.14 8.49 9.62
N PRO A 263 1.04 7.86 8.85
CA PRO A 263 0.80 6.52 8.34
C PRO A 263 0.52 5.54 9.49
N PRO A 264 -0.40 4.58 9.31
CA PRO A 264 -0.72 3.61 10.34
C PRO A 264 0.49 2.71 10.66
N VAL A 265 0.68 2.43 11.96
CA VAL A 265 1.70 1.52 12.47
C VAL A 265 1.05 0.16 12.75
N TYR A 266 1.49 -0.86 12.02
CA TYR A 266 0.99 -2.24 12.14
C TYR A 266 1.91 -3.10 13.03
N GLY A 267 1.34 -3.73 14.05
CA GLY A 267 2.00 -4.67 14.94
C GLY A 267 1.40 -6.07 14.89
N LEU A 268 2.21 -7.10 15.13
CA LEU A 268 1.77 -8.48 15.33
C LEU A 268 2.62 -9.14 16.41
N THR A 269 1.98 -9.71 17.42
CA THR A 269 2.64 -10.38 18.55
C THR A 269 2.04 -11.76 18.78
N ILE A 270 2.83 -12.70 19.29
CA ILE A 270 2.38 -14.05 19.66
C ILE A 270 2.55 -14.24 21.17
N ALA A 271 1.49 -14.69 21.84
CA ALA A 271 1.50 -15.09 23.24
C ALA A 271 1.46 -16.63 23.38
N GLY A 272 2.24 -17.13 24.33
CA GLY A 272 2.38 -18.55 24.68
C GLY A 272 3.63 -18.79 25.53
N ASN A 273 3.77 -19.98 26.13
CA ASN A 273 4.97 -20.34 26.88
C ASN A 273 6.12 -20.69 25.94
N ASP A 274 7.34 -20.71 26.48
CA ASP A 274 8.56 -21.03 25.71
C ASP A 274 8.87 -22.53 25.69
N SER A 275 8.23 -23.31 26.58
CA SER A 275 8.45 -24.74 26.68
C SER A 275 7.17 -25.51 27.00
N TYR A 276 7.04 -26.69 26.41
CA TYR A 276 5.94 -27.63 26.62
C TYR A 276 6.46 -29.07 26.61
N THR A 277 5.62 -30.01 27.02
CA THR A 277 5.84 -31.44 26.88
C THR A 277 5.05 -32.02 25.70
N THR A 278 5.41 -33.21 25.23
CA THR A 278 4.66 -33.90 24.15
C THR A 278 3.22 -34.26 24.52
N SER A 279 2.82 -34.16 25.80
CA SER A 279 1.43 -34.35 26.25
C SER A 279 0.60 -33.07 26.30
N ASP A 280 1.21 -31.90 26.18
CA ASP A 280 0.49 -30.62 26.25
C ASP A 280 -0.24 -30.31 24.94
N THR A 281 -1.37 -29.60 25.04
CA THR A 281 -2.14 -29.12 23.87
C THR A 281 -2.46 -27.63 23.99
N PRO A 282 -1.46 -26.73 23.99
CA PRO A 282 -1.68 -25.31 24.14
C PRO A 282 -2.26 -24.68 22.87
N THR A 283 -2.80 -23.47 23.02
CA THR A 283 -3.18 -22.60 21.91
C THR A 283 -2.32 -21.34 21.97
N LEU A 284 -1.62 -21.01 20.88
CA LEU A 284 -0.96 -19.72 20.74
C LEU A 284 -1.98 -18.67 20.31
N THR A 285 -1.86 -17.48 20.89
CA THR A 285 -2.71 -16.34 20.52
C THR A 285 -1.87 -15.31 19.79
N ALA A 286 -2.24 -14.97 18.57
CA ALA A 286 -1.66 -13.85 17.85
C ALA A 286 -2.54 -12.61 18.03
N THR A 287 -1.93 -11.46 18.30
CA THR A 287 -2.65 -10.18 18.43
C THR A 287 -2.07 -9.18 17.43
N ALA A 288 -2.90 -8.82 16.45
CA ALA A 288 -2.64 -7.77 15.49
C ALA A 288 -3.07 -6.41 16.05
N THR A 289 -2.31 -5.36 15.78
CA THR A 289 -2.63 -4.00 16.22
C THR A 289 -2.44 -2.97 15.11
N ILE A 290 -3.33 -1.98 15.06
CA ILE A 290 -3.22 -0.76 14.24
C ILE A 290 -3.07 0.40 15.21
N ASN A 291 -1.97 1.15 15.11
CA ASN A 291 -1.66 2.27 15.99
C ASN A 291 -1.76 1.90 17.49
N GLY A 292 -1.31 0.68 17.83
CA GLY A 292 -1.35 0.15 19.20
C GLY A 292 -2.72 -0.36 19.68
N THR A 293 -3.77 -0.24 18.87
CA THR A 293 -5.11 -0.77 19.20
C THR A 293 -5.33 -2.11 18.51
N THR A 294 -5.89 -3.09 19.21
CA THR A 294 -6.16 -4.42 18.67
C THR A 294 -7.12 -4.38 17.48
N ASP A 295 -6.73 -5.03 16.38
CA ASP A 295 -7.62 -5.29 15.25
C ASP A 295 -8.27 -6.68 15.40
N THR A 296 -9.57 -6.70 15.67
CA THR A 296 -10.36 -7.92 15.83
C THR A 296 -10.81 -8.52 14.50
N THR A 297 -10.59 -7.83 13.38
CA THR A 297 -10.92 -8.28 12.02
C THR A 297 -9.72 -8.89 11.29
N ALA A 298 -8.54 -8.87 11.92
CA ALA A 298 -7.30 -9.36 11.35
C ALA A 298 -7.36 -10.86 11.01
N THR A 299 -7.00 -11.20 9.77
CA THR A 299 -6.87 -12.60 9.36
C THR A 299 -5.46 -13.10 9.64
N ILE A 300 -5.32 -14.03 10.58
CA ILE A 300 -4.04 -14.64 10.96
C ILE A 300 -3.91 -16.04 10.38
N THR A 301 -2.79 -16.32 9.71
CA THR A 301 -2.37 -17.66 9.31
C THR A 301 -1.17 -18.12 10.12
N TRP A 302 -1.04 -19.43 10.32
CA TRP A 302 0.01 -20.04 11.11
C TRP A 302 0.83 -21.02 10.29
N ASP A 303 2.12 -21.09 10.59
CA ASP A 303 3.06 -22.03 10.00
C ASP A 303 3.98 -22.62 11.08
N SER A 304 4.44 -23.86 10.89
CA SER A 304 5.40 -24.54 11.76
C SER A 304 6.67 -24.84 10.99
N SER A 305 7.81 -24.45 11.55
CA SER A 305 9.11 -24.69 10.92
C SER A 305 9.47 -26.17 10.76
N ASP A 306 8.87 -27.06 11.57
CA ASP A 306 9.06 -28.51 11.49
C ASP A 306 7.81 -29.26 11.96
N THR A 307 7.00 -29.67 10.99
CA THR A 307 5.74 -30.40 11.24
C THR A 307 5.96 -31.83 11.75
N SER A 308 7.18 -32.36 11.72
CA SER A 308 7.52 -33.65 12.35
C SER A 308 7.71 -33.53 13.86
N ILE A 309 7.97 -32.33 14.38
CA ILE A 309 8.08 -32.02 15.81
C ILE A 309 6.74 -31.54 16.35
N ALA A 310 6.09 -30.59 15.66
CA ALA A 310 4.81 -30.05 16.08
C ALA A 310 4.01 -29.44 14.92
N THR A 311 2.69 -29.60 14.95
CA THR A 311 1.76 -28.98 14.00
C THR A 311 0.91 -27.93 14.70
N ILE A 312 0.51 -26.88 13.99
CA ILE A 312 -0.41 -25.84 14.46
C ILE A 312 -1.58 -25.73 13.48
N ASP A 313 -2.81 -25.58 14.00
CA ASP A 313 -3.99 -25.35 13.16
C ASP A 313 -4.30 -23.86 12.98
N SER A 314 -5.34 -23.55 12.19
CA SER A 314 -5.77 -22.17 11.92
C SER A 314 -6.25 -21.40 13.15
N THR A 315 -6.59 -22.09 14.24
CA THR A 315 -7.00 -21.47 15.51
C THR A 315 -5.82 -21.20 16.44
N GLY A 316 -4.61 -21.60 16.03
CA GLY A 316 -3.39 -21.50 16.84
C GLY A 316 -3.20 -22.68 17.80
N LYS A 317 -4.03 -23.73 17.73
CA LYS A 317 -3.91 -24.91 18.59
C LYS A 317 -2.75 -25.79 18.11
N ILE A 318 -1.87 -26.15 19.03
CA ILE A 318 -0.67 -26.95 18.75
C ILE A 318 -0.90 -28.43 19.12
N THR A 319 -0.34 -29.32 18.29
CA THR A 319 -0.13 -30.73 18.61
C THR A 319 1.37 -31.04 18.56
N PHE A 320 1.92 -31.48 19.69
CA PHE A 320 3.33 -31.89 19.79
C PHE A 320 3.47 -33.39 19.48
N LEU A 321 4.40 -33.74 18.59
CA LEU A 321 4.63 -35.11 18.12
C LEU A 321 5.94 -35.69 18.66
N LYS A 322 6.97 -34.86 18.80
CA LYS A 322 8.31 -35.27 19.22
C LYS A 322 8.99 -34.19 20.06
N ALA A 323 9.88 -34.59 20.97
CA ALA A 323 10.78 -33.65 21.63
C ALA A 323 11.74 -33.00 20.61
N GLY A 324 12.01 -31.71 20.79
CA GLY A 324 12.80 -30.90 19.88
C GLY A 324 12.52 -29.41 20.03
N SER A 325 13.06 -28.59 19.13
CA SER A 325 12.77 -27.15 19.05
C SER A 325 12.02 -26.86 17.75
N VAL A 326 10.99 -26.03 17.83
CA VAL A 326 10.17 -25.63 16.68
C VAL A 326 9.88 -24.12 16.75
N ILE A 327 9.79 -23.46 15.61
CA ILE A 327 9.39 -22.05 15.51
C ILE A 327 8.03 -22.00 14.82
N PHE A 328 7.08 -21.35 15.47
CA PHE A 328 5.78 -21.04 14.88
C PHE A 328 5.79 -19.62 14.34
N THR A 329 5.27 -19.45 13.13
CA THR A 329 5.13 -18.14 12.48
C THR A 329 3.66 -17.79 12.35
N ALA A 330 3.25 -16.64 12.88
CA ALA A 330 1.95 -16.04 12.59
C ALA A 330 2.12 -14.99 11.50
N THR A 331 1.23 -14.97 10.52
CA THR A 331 1.18 -13.96 9.46
C THR A 331 -0.17 -13.27 9.46
N TRP A 332 -0.17 -11.94 9.55
CA TRP A 332 -1.33 -11.10 9.32
C TRP A 332 -1.42 -10.76 7.83
N VAL A 333 -2.44 -11.32 7.17
CA VAL A 333 -2.56 -11.36 5.71
C VAL A 333 -2.73 -9.97 5.09
N GLU A 334 -3.61 -9.14 5.66
CA GLU A 334 -4.02 -7.85 5.09
C GLU A 334 -2.85 -6.85 5.01
N HIS A 335 -1.90 -6.92 5.94
CA HIS A 335 -0.76 -5.99 6.01
C HIS A 335 0.61 -6.66 5.86
N ASN A 336 0.66 -7.95 5.52
CA ASN A 336 1.88 -8.74 5.34
C ASN A 336 2.85 -8.62 6.54
N LYS A 337 2.33 -8.68 7.77
CA LYS A 337 3.13 -8.64 9.00
C LYS A 337 3.31 -10.04 9.56
N THR A 338 4.53 -10.36 9.97
CA THR A 338 4.86 -11.66 10.56
C THR A 338 5.38 -11.52 11.98
N SER A 339 5.12 -12.52 12.80
CA SER A 339 5.68 -12.68 14.14
C SER A 339 6.06 -14.14 14.35
N THR A 340 7.06 -14.42 15.17
CA THR A 340 7.55 -15.78 15.39
C THR A 340 7.66 -16.11 16.87
N LYS A 341 7.36 -17.36 17.24
CA LYS A 341 7.51 -17.90 18.59
C LYS A 341 8.30 -19.20 18.55
N ALA A 342 9.48 -19.21 19.17
CA ALA A 342 10.25 -20.42 19.38
C ALA A 342 9.71 -21.20 20.60
N ILE A 343 9.58 -22.51 20.46
CA ILE A 343 9.08 -23.41 21.49
C ILE A 343 10.00 -24.63 21.59
N THR A 344 10.38 -24.98 22.82
CA THR A 344 11.08 -26.23 23.15
C THR A 344 10.11 -27.28 23.66
N VAL A 345 10.17 -28.48 23.10
CA VAL A 345 9.30 -29.62 23.43
C VAL A 345 10.13 -30.70 24.09
N THR A 346 9.71 -31.16 25.27
CA THR A 346 10.34 -32.27 26.00
C THR A 346 9.38 -33.46 26.15
N VAL A 347 9.90 -34.66 26.45
CA VAL A 347 9.05 -35.81 26.79
C VAL A 347 8.70 -35.74 28.29
N PRO A 348 7.48 -36.07 28.72
CA PRO A 348 7.16 -36.25 30.13
C PRO A 348 8.09 -37.26 30.78
N VAL A 349 8.66 -36.93 31.95
CA VAL A 349 9.46 -37.89 32.72
C VAL A 349 8.49 -38.93 33.31
N PRO A 350 8.66 -40.25 33.06
CA PRO A 350 7.85 -41.26 33.73
C PRO A 350 8.15 -41.23 35.24
N THR A 351 7.14 -40.95 36.06
CA THR A 351 7.24 -40.92 37.52
C THR A 351 7.22 -42.33 38.11
N THR A 352 8.24 -43.14 37.82
CA THR A 352 8.50 -44.34 38.62
C THR A 352 9.17 -43.92 39.93
N GLN A 353 8.35 -43.65 40.95
CA GLN A 353 8.80 -43.22 42.27
C GLN A 353 9.17 -44.41 43.16
N TYR A 354 8.59 -45.59 42.88
CA TYR A 354 8.74 -46.78 43.71
C TYR A 354 9.08 -48.04 42.88
N THR A 355 9.71 -49.01 43.52
CA THR A 355 9.88 -50.38 42.99
C THR A 355 9.11 -51.37 43.86
N CYS A 356 8.78 -52.57 43.35
CA CYS A 356 8.08 -53.59 44.14
C CYS A 356 8.65 -55.01 44.03
N LYS A 357 8.38 -55.82 45.07
CA LYS A 357 8.73 -57.24 45.16
C LYS A 357 7.53 -58.08 45.59
N ILE A 358 7.51 -59.34 45.17
CA ILE A 358 6.48 -60.35 45.51
C ILE A 358 7.14 -61.47 46.33
N THR A 359 6.58 -61.86 47.48
CA THR A 359 7.11 -62.92 48.39
C THR A 359 6.02 -63.94 48.83
N ASN A 360 6.42 -65.08 49.43
CA ASN A 360 5.55 -66.25 49.73
C ASN A 360 5.10 -66.43 51.21
N THR A 361 5.69 -65.70 52.16
CA THR A 361 5.48 -65.71 53.63
C THR A 361 5.76 -67.02 54.42
N SER A 362 6.85 -67.04 55.20
CA SER A 362 6.86 -67.06 56.68
C SER A 362 8.31 -67.00 57.21
N ALA A 363 8.55 -66.13 58.21
CA ALA A 363 9.76 -65.97 59.04
C ALA A 363 11.12 -65.64 58.38
N THR A 364 11.37 -65.93 57.10
CA THR A 364 12.55 -65.47 56.36
C THR A 364 12.11 -64.94 55.00
N TRP A 365 12.49 -63.69 54.70
CA TRP A 365 12.20 -63.02 53.43
C TRP A 365 12.93 -63.66 52.26
N THR A 366 12.59 -64.89 51.89
CA THR A 366 12.90 -65.39 50.56
C THR A 366 11.97 -64.65 49.60
N GLU A 367 12.53 -63.64 48.91
CA GLU A 367 12.00 -63.17 47.64
C GLU A 367 11.69 -64.40 46.77
N TYR A 368 10.68 -64.36 45.90
CA TYR A 368 10.63 -65.34 44.81
C TYR A 368 11.88 -65.12 43.94
N ASN A 369 12.96 -65.76 44.36
CA ASN A 369 14.25 -65.89 43.73
C ASN A 369 14.92 -67.14 44.33
N ASP A 370 14.34 -68.31 44.05
CA ASP A 370 15.01 -69.58 44.31
C ASP A 370 15.24 -70.28 42.97
N THR A 371 16.40 -69.96 42.41
CA THR A 371 17.14 -70.62 41.32
C THR A 371 16.40 -70.96 40.00
N THR A 372 15.08 -70.72 39.87
CA THR A 372 14.25 -70.90 38.66
C THR A 372 13.04 -69.93 38.52
N ASN A 373 12.77 -69.01 39.45
CA ASN A 373 11.76 -67.92 39.38
C ASN A 373 10.29 -68.28 39.07
N ILE A 374 9.84 -69.51 39.30
CA ILE A 374 8.44 -69.93 39.08
C ILE A 374 7.78 -70.29 40.42
N ALA A 375 6.65 -69.65 40.75
CA ALA A 375 5.84 -70.02 41.91
C ALA A 375 4.87 -71.14 41.54
N THR A 376 4.48 -71.99 42.50
CA THR A 376 3.54 -73.11 42.23
C THR A 376 2.20 -72.92 42.93
N VAL A 377 1.09 -73.37 42.33
CA VAL A 377 -0.21 -73.52 42.99
C VAL A 377 -0.73 -74.94 42.74
N LYS A 378 -1.31 -75.58 43.76
CA LYS A 378 -1.80 -76.96 43.64
C LYS A 378 -3.27 -76.96 43.21
N VAL A 379 -3.64 -77.83 42.26
CA VAL A 379 -5.06 -78.05 41.92
C VAL A 379 -5.83 -78.53 43.15
N GLY A 380 -6.98 -77.93 43.47
CA GLY A 380 -7.73 -78.25 44.69
C GLY A 380 -7.01 -77.94 46.01
N GLY A 381 -5.90 -77.19 45.95
CA GLY A 381 -5.13 -76.78 47.13
C GLY A 381 -5.81 -75.68 47.95
N THR A 382 -5.30 -75.44 49.15
CA THR A 382 -5.70 -74.27 49.96
C THR A 382 -5.21 -72.96 49.32
N LEU A 383 -5.82 -71.85 49.72
CA LEU A 383 -5.43 -70.50 49.30
C LEU A 383 -3.93 -70.26 49.54
N LYS A 384 -3.17 -70.01 48.47
CA LYS A 384 -1.75 -69.69 48.54
C LYS A 384 -1.53 -68.18 48.64
N PRO A 385 -0.93 -67.67 49.72
CA PRO A 385 -0.68 -66.23 49.89
C PRO A 385 0.52 -65.75 49.07
N PHE A 386 0.42 -64.52 48.57
CA PHE A 386 1.51 -63.73 48.00
C PHE A 386 1.50 -62.36 48.66
N MET A 387 2.67 -61.84 49.04
CA MET A 387 2.83 -60.56 49.74
C MET A 387 3.55 -59.56 48.85
N CYS A 388 3.10 -58.29 48.87
CA CYS A 388 3.78 -57.19 48.21
C CYS A 388 4.73 -56.44 49.16
N HIS A 389 5.84 -55.94 48.61
CA HIS A 389 6.73 -54.97 49.24
C HIS A 389 6.97 -53.85 48.25
N PHE A 390 6.82 -52.60 48.70
CA PHE A 390 7.17 -51.42 47.91
C PHE A 390 8.42 -50.78 48.49
N TYR A 391 9.25 -50.20 47.64
CA TYR A 391 10.48 -49.50 48.06
C TYR A 391 10.54 -48.13 47.40
N ASP A 392 10.94 -47.12 48.16
CA ASP A 392 11.26 -45.81 47.62
C ASP A 392 12.60 -45.80 46.88
N SER A 393 12.98 -44.64 46.32
CA SER A 393 14.23 -44.45 45.58
C SER A 393 15.51 -44.67 46.42
N THR A 394 15.40 -44.74 47.75
CA THR A 394 16.51 -45.03 48.66
C THR A 394 16.64 -46.51 49.00
N GLY A 395 15.69 -47.33 48.54
CA GLY A 395 15.60 -48.74 48.91
C GLY A 395 14.93 -49.00 50.26
N THR A 396 14.26 -47.99 50.84
CA THR A 396 13.51 -48.13 52.09
C THR A 396 12.12 -48.67 51.80
N GLU A 397 11.66 -49.65 52.58
CA GLU A 397 10.34 -50.25 52.39
C GLU A 397 9.21 -49.26 52.77
N VAL A 398 8.20 -49.16 51.89
CA VAL A 398 7.05 -48.27 52.01
C VAL A 398 5.79 -49.09 52.20
N THR A 399 5.09 -48.88 53.30
CA THR A 399 3.88 -49.65 53.67
C THR A 399 2.57 -48.90 53.46
N THR A 400 2.63 -47.64 53.02
CA THR A 400 1.48 -46.77 52.79
C THR A 400 0.84 -46.91 51.42
N LEU A 401 1.46 -47.67 50.51
CA LEU A 401 0.95 -47.88 49.15
C LEU A 401 -0.05 -49.05 49.13
N THR A 402 -1.14 -48.87 48.38
CA THR A 402 -2.12 -49.93 48.14
C THR A 402 -1.66 -50.79 46.96
N PRO A 403 -1.54 -52.11 47.11
CA PRO A 403 -1.18 -52.97 45.99
C PRO A 403 -2.34 -53.15 45.02
N ALA A 404 -2.01 -53.15 43.73
CA ALA A 404 -2.88 -53.55 42.65
C ALA A 404 -2.35 -54.86 42.04
N TRP A 405 -3.07 -55.95 42.30
CA TRP A 405 -2.73 -57.28 41.80
C TRP A 405 -3.55 -57.64 40.57
N SER A 406 -2.96 -58.36 39.63
CA SER A 406 -3.67 -58.93 38.50
C SER A 406 -3.06 -60.27 38.08
N ILE A 407 -3.84 -61.09 37.37
CA ILE A 407 -3.35 -62.32 36.74
C ILE A 407 -3.49 -62.22 35.22
N ASP A 408 -2.49 -62.70 34.51
CA ASP A 408 -2.56 -62.93 33.06
C ASP A 408 -2.73 -64.43 32.80
N VAL A 409 -3.97 -64.80 32.48
CA VAL A 409 -4.40 -66.14 32.09
C VAL A 409 -4.76 -66.22 30.61
N SER A 410 -4.36 -65.22 29.80
CA SER A 410 -4.74 -65.09 28.38
C SER A 410 -4.34 -66.27 27.51
N LYS A 411 -3.31 -67.03 27.92
CA LYS A 411 -2.83 -68.24 27.23
C LYS A 411 -3.69 -69.49 27.51
N LEU A 412 -4.68 -69.40 28.40
CA LEU A 412 -5.56 -70.49 28.79
C LEU A 412 -6.93 -70.35 28.11
N THR A 413 -7.65 -71.47 27.94
CA THR A 413 -9.03 -71.44 27.44
C THR A 413 -9.99 -70.82 28.47
N ALA A 414 -11.12 -70.26 28.03
CA ALA A 414 -12.11 -69.66 28.94
C ALA A 414 -12.56 -70.60 30.09
N ALA A 415 -12.68 -71.90 29.81
CA ALA A 415 -13.04 -72.91 30.81
C ALA A 415 -11.91 -73.18 31.82
N GLN A 416 -10.64 -72.96 31.46
CA GLN A 416 -9.50 -73.06 32.36
C GLN A 416 -9.30 -71.77 33.17
N GLN A 417 -9.53 -70.60 32.55
CA GLN A 417 -9.46 -69.30 33.22
C GLN A 417 -10.46 -69.21 34.38
N ALA A 418 -11.70 -69.70 34.20
CA ALA A 418 -12.75 -69.70 35.23
C ALA A 418 -12.41 -70.53 36.49
N LYS A 419 -11.34 -71.33 36.44
CA LYS A 419 -10.88 -72.21 37.53
C LYS A 419 -9.69 -71.66 38.30
N ILE A 420 -9.21 -70.46 37.92
CA ILE A 420 -8.10 -69.77 38.59
C ILE A 420 -8.67 -68.53 39.28
N HIS A 421 -8.48 -68.48 40.59
CA HIS A 421 -9.11 -67.47 41.42
C HIS A 421 -8.03 -66.63 42.10
N LEU A 422 -8.11 -65.31 41.89
CA LEU A 422 -7.35 -64.31 42.62
C LEU A 422 -8.29 -63.64 43.62
N THR A 423 -8.03 -63.85 44.90
CA THR A 423 -8.89 -63.38 46.00
C THR A 423 -8.11 -62.51 46.98
N TYR A 424 -8.84 -61.73 47.79
CA TYR A 424 -8.29 -60.74 48.70
C TYR A 424 -8.90 -60.88 50.09
N ASN A 425 -8.13 -60.54 51.12
CA ASN A 425 -8.61 -60.46 52.49
C ASN A 425 -8.41 -59.03 53.00
N SER A 426 -9.50 -58.35 53.36
CA SER A 426 -9.46 -56.96 53.86
C SER A 426 -8.65 -56.80 55.15
N SER A 427 -8.48 -57.87 55.94
CA SER A 427 -7.62 -57.87 57.14
C SER A 427 -6.12 -57.93 56.81
N TYR A 428 -5.75 -58.24 55.56
CA TYR A 428 -4.36 -58.34 55.09
C TYR A 428 -4.22 -57.65 53.72
N PRO A 429 -4.28 -56.30 53.67
CA PRO A 429 -4.35 -55.54 52.41
C PRO A 429 -3.09 -55.66 51.54
N LEU A 430 -1.95 -56.08 52.12
CA LEU A 430 -0.70 -56.32 51.39
C LEU A 430 -0.61 -57.72 50.77
N ARG A 431 -1.68 -58.52 50.85
CA ARG A 431 -1.71 -59.90 50.35
C ARG A 431 -2.76 -60.13 49.28
N CYS A 432 -2.41 -60.92 48.27
CA CYS A 432 -3.38 -61.63 47.45
C CYS A 432 -3.30 -63.13 47.69
N TYR A 433 -4.35 -63.85 47.33
CA TYR A 433 -4.44 -65.30 47.50
C TYR A 433 -4.82 -65.93 46.17
N LEU A 434 -4.04 -66.92 45.75
CA LEU A 434 -4.33 -67.73 44.58
C LEU A 434 -4.85 -69.10 44.99
N ASN A 435 -5.93 -69.55 44.35
CA ASN A 435 -6.38 -70.94 44.38
C ASN A 435 -6.81 -71.39 42.99
N VAL A 436 -6.69 -72.70 42.77
CA VAL A 436 -7.07 -73.36 41.53
C VAL A 436 -8.06 -74.48 41.86
N ASP A 437 -9.16 -74.57 41.12
CA ASP A 437 -10.17 -75.61 41.35
C ASP A 437 -9.59 -77.03 41.25
N ASN A 438 -10.29 -78.01 41.83
CA ASN A 438 -9.89 -79.41 41.77
C ASN A 438 -10.15 -80.02 40.39
N ASP A 439 -9.31 -79.63 39.42
CA ASP A 439 -9.35 -80.11 38.05
C ASP A 439 -7.94 -80.47 37.57
N THR A 440 -7.72 -81.77 37.35
CA THR A 440 -6.43 -82.31 36.95
C THR A 440 -6.00 -81.89 35.54
N THR A 441 -6.93 -81.39 34.70
CA THR A 441 -6.61 -80.84 33.37
C THR A 441 -5.81 -79.54 33.42
N LEU A 442 -5.71 -78.90 34.59
CA LEU A 442 -4.93 -77.69 34.80
C LEU A 442 -3.46 -77.99 35.14
N ILE A 443 -3.13 -79.23 35.53
CA ILE A 443 -1.76 -79.62 35.90
C ILE A 443 -0.83 -79.42 34.72
N GLY A 444 0.30 -78.74 34.94
CA GLY A 444 1.29 -78.45 33.90
C GLY A 444 1.09 -77.10 33.20
N LEU A 445 -0.06 -76.44 33.35
CA LEU A 445 -0.30 -75.11 32.80
C LEU A 445 0.38 -74.01 33.62
N GLN A 446 0.58 -72.85 32.99
CA GLN A 446 1.15 -71.66 33.61
C GLN A 446 0.31 -70.42 33.35
N PHE A 447 0.34 -69.48 34.29
CA PHE A 447 -0.19 -68.12 34.16
C PHE A 447 0.75 -67.14 34.88
N THR A 448 0.54 -65.83 34.73
CA THR A 448 1.39 -64.83 35.37
C THR A 448 0.63 -64.09 36.47
N LEU A 449 1.27 -63.86 37.61
CA LEU A 449 0.82 -62.91 38.62
C LEU A 449 1.59 -61.60 38.47
N SER A 450 0.90 -60.47 38.51
CA SER A 450 1.47 -59.13 38.38
C SER A 450 1.12 -58.27 39.59
N LEU A 451 2.06 -57.39 39.97
CA LEU A 451 1.93 -56.41 41.06
C LEU A 451 2.34 -55.02 40.55
N THR A 452 1.52 -54.02 40.89
CA THR A 452 1.87 -52.59 40.89
C THR A 452 1.16 -51.93 42.08
N ASN A 453 1.08 -50.61 42.13
CA ASN A 453 0.20 -49.89 43.06
C ASN A 453 -1.00 -49.26 42.33
N ASP A 454 -2.05 -48.95 43.09
CA ASP A 454 -3.29 -48.35 42.59
C ASP A 454 -3.10 -47.00 41.85
N THR A 455 -2.01 -46.27 42.15
CA THR A 455 -1.67 -44.99 41.52
C THR A 455 -0.73 -45.10 40.32
N GLY A 456 -0.21 -46.29 39.99
CA GLY A 456 0.71 -46.50 38.86
C GLY A 456 2.10 -45.84 39.00
N THR A 457 2.47 -45.41 40.20
CA THR A 457 3.78 -44.80 40.50
C THR A 457 4.87 -45.82 40.83
N CYS A 458 4.50 -47.10 40.93
CA CYS A 458 5.42 -48.21 41.14
C CYS A 458 5.66 -49.01 39.84
N GLU A 459 6.93 -49.32 39.56
CA GLU A 459 7.30 -50.25 38.50
C GLU A 459 6.60 -51.61 38.69
N MET A 460 6.04 -52.17 37.61
CA MET A 460 5.31 -53.43 37.66
C MET A 460 6.26 -54.63 37.84
N LYS A 461 5.93 -55.52 38.78
CA LYS A 461 6.64 -56.79 38.98
C LYS A 461 5.76 -57.97 38.58
N THR A 462 6.34 -58.97 37.90
CA THR A 462 5.63 -60.18 37.49
C THR A 462 6.30 -61.45 38.02
N VAL A 463 5.49 -62.48 38.30
CA VAL A 463 5.93 -63.82 38.74
C VAL A 463 5.14 -64.88 37.96
N PRO A 464 5.80 -65.80 37.23
CA PRO A 464 5.12 -66.92 36.61
C PRO A 464 4.64 -67.92 37.66
N ILE A 465 3.42 -68.44 37.47
CA ILE A 465 2.75 -69.39 38.34
C ILE A 465 2.54 -70.71 37.57
N GLN A 466 3.12 -71.80 38.07
CA GLN A 466 2.95 -73.16 37.58
C GLN A 466 1.89 -73.90 38.38
N ILE A 467 0.97 -74.57 37.68
CA ILE A 467 -0.05 -75.40 38.32
C ILE A 467 0.48 -76.83 38.48
N THR A 468 0.43 -77.37 39.69
CA THR A 468 0.98 -78.69 40.07
C THR A 468 -0.07 -79.59 40.71
N SER A 469 0.23 -80.89 40.82
CA SER A 469 -0.63 -81.86 41.51
C SER A 469 -0.58 -81.70 43.05
N LEU A 470 -1.53 -82.34 43.74
CA LEU A 470 -1.65 -82.33 45.20
C LEU A 470 -0.66 -83.24 45.95
N MET A 471 0.26 -83.93 45.26
CA MET A 471 1.19 -84.90 45.88
C MET A 471 1.97 -84.33 47.06
#